data_AF-A0A4V6T5G1-F1
#
_entry.id   AF-A0A4V6T5G1-F1
#
_cell.length_a   1.000
_cell.length_b   1.000
_cell.length_c   1.000
_cell.angle_alpha   90.00
_cell.angle_beta   90.00
_cell.angle_gamma   90.00
#
_symmetry.space_group_name_H-M   'P 1'
#
loop_
_entity.id
_entity.type
_entity.pdbx_description
1 polymer ?
#
loop_
_entity_poly.entity_id
_entity_poly.type
_entity_poly.pdbx_seq_one_letter_code
_entity_poly.pdbx_strand_id
1 'polypeptide(L)'
;MSITLHASRAFDLLSSRYSMLPALSLDGILHLEVKKKSYTSESFNAFIDTLLDNMNPFPQNNSVLIMDNASIRKSAELREMIEAR
;
A
#
# COMPACT_ATOMS: atom_id res chain seq x y z
N MET A 1 -8.87 8.28 41.98
CA MET A 1 -8.76 6.82 41.81
C MET A 1 -8.87 6.54 40.31
N SER A 2 -7.72 6.40 39.63
CA SER A 2 -7.66 6.18 38.18
C SER A 2 -7.55 4.68 37.93
N ILE A 3 -8.49 4.12 37.18
CA ILE A 3 -8.46 2.71 36.80
C ILE A 3 -7.70 2.63 35.47
N THR A 4 -6.43 2.28 35.53
CA THR A 4 -5.64 1.92 34.34
C THR A 4 -6.11 0.55 33.85
N LEU A 5 -6.89 0.53 32.77
CA LEU A 5 -7.25 -0.71 32.07
C LEU A 5 -6.02 -1.25 31.33
N HIS A 6 -5.34 -2.25 31.90
CA HIS A 6 -4.39 -3.10 31.18
C HIS A 6 -5.10 -4.11 30.26
N ALA A 7 -5.87 -3.61 29.30
CA ALA A 7 -6.48 -4.42 28.25
C ALA A 7 -5.65 -4.36 26.96
N SER A 8 -4.34 -4.65 27.03
CA SER A 8 -3.44 -4.47 25.87
C SER A 8 -2.71 -5.74 25.41
N ARG A 9 -2.95 -6.92 26.00
CA ARG A 9 -2.21 -8.13 25.62
C ARG A 9 -3.08 -9.30 25.15
N ALA A 10 -4.33 -9.39 25.59
CA ALA A 10 -5.23 -10.48 25.19
C ALA A 10 -6.01 -10.20 23.89
N PHE A 11 -6.32 -8.93 23.58
CA PHE A 11 -7.08 -8.57 22.38
C PHE A 11 -6.28 -8.73 21.08
N ASP A 12 -4.96 -8.58 21.15
CA ASP A 12 -4.05 -8.78 20.03
C ASP A 12 -3.74 -10.25 19.72
N LEU A 13 -4.05 -11.18 20.65
CA LEU A 13 -3.83 -12.62 20.45
C LEU A 13 -4.98 -13.30 19.67
N LEU A 14 -6.15 -12.66 19.56
CA LEU A 14 -7.35 -13.21 18.92
C LEU A 14 -7.75 -12.47 17.63
N SER A 15 -7.33 -11.21 17.46
CA SER A 15 -7.63 -10.44 16.25
C SER A 15 -6.57 -10.65 15.17
N SER A 16 -6.87 -11.46 14.17
CA SER A 16 -6.04 -11.47 12.94
C SER A 16 -6.25 -10.16 12.20
N ARG A 17 -5.29 -9.23 12.31
CA ARG A 17 -5.31 -7.98 11.54
C ARG A 17 -4.70 -8.22 10.16
N TYR A 18 -5.38 -7.76 9.13
CA TYR A 18 -4.88 -7.77 7.76
C TYR A 18 -4.77 -6.33 7.26
N SER A 19 -3.71 -6.07 6.49
CA SER A 19 -3.54 -4.86 5.70
C SER A 19 -3.94 -5.17 4.27
N MET A 20 -4.76 -4.31 3.69
CA MET A 20 -5.20 -4.38 2.29
C MET A 20 -4.70 -3.13 1.56
N LEU A 21 -4.18 -3.31 0.35
CA LEU A 21 -3.73 -2.22 -0.50
C LEU A 21 -4.31 -2.41 -1.91
N PRO A 22 -5.46 -1.80 -2.22
CA PRO A 22 -6.02 -1.78 -3.56
C PRO A 22 -5.46 -0.59 -4.36
N ALA A 23 -5.10 -0.84 -5.62
CA ALA A 23 -5.00 0.19 -6.65
C ALA A 23 -6.33 0.25 -7.40
N LEU A 24 -6.98 1.42 -7.34
CA LEU A 24 -8.30 1.64 -7.93
C LEU A 24 -8.18 2.47 -9.21
N SER A 25 -8.98 2.11 -10.20
CA SER A 25 -9.19 2.83 -11.45
C SER A 25 -10.67 3.18 -11.63
N LEU A 26 -11.00 3.95 -12.67
CA LEU A 26 -12.39 4.23 -13.03
C LEU A 26 -13.15 2.96 -13.46
N ASP A 27 -12.44 1.93 -13.92
CA ASP A 27 -13.00 0.66 -14.39
C ASP A 27 -12.97 -0.45 -13.33
N GLY A 28 -12.53 -0.14 -12.09
CA GLY A 28 -12.47 -1.08 -10.98
C GLY A 28 -11.09 -1.26 -10.38
N ILE A 29 -10.83 -2.43 -9.77
CA ILE A 29 -9.57 -2.74 -9.08
C ILE A 29 -8.52 -3.16 -10.11
N LEU A 30 -7.39 -2.44 -10.16
CA LEU A 30 -6.27 -2.72 -11.06
C LEU A 30 -5.26 -3.72 -10.44
N HIS A 31 -5.02 -3.60 -9.13
CA HIS A 31 -4.17 -4.52 -8.36
C HIS A 31 -4.65 -4.54 -6.90
N LEU A 32 -4.51 -5.68 -6.21
CA LEU A 32 -4.87 -5.81 -4.80
C LEU A 32 -3.93 -6.77 -4.09
N GLU A 33 -3.33 -6.30 -3.00
CA GLU A 33 -2.56 -7.14 -2.08
C GLU A 33 -3.14 -7.13 -0.67
N VAL A 34 -3.23 -8.32 -0.07
CA VAL A 34 -3.71 -8.55 1.29
C VAL A 34 -2.67 -9.34 2.08
N LYS A 35 -2.26 -8.83 3.24
CA LYS A 35 -1.27 -9.50 4.09
C LYS A 35 -1.52 -9.27 5.58
N LYS A 36 -1.02 -10.17 6.42
CA LYS A 36 -1.16 -10.12 7.90
C LYS A 36 -0.27 -9.07 8.59
N LYS A 37 0.62 -8.40 7.84
CA LYS A 37 1.61 -7.46 8.36
C LYS A 37 1.37 -6.06 7.78
N SER A 38 1.77 -5.03 8.50
CA SER A 38 1.79 -3.67 7.96
C SER A 38 2.72 -3.57 6.74
N TYR A 39 2.48 -2.58 5.87
CA TYR A 39 3.39 -2.27 4.77
C TYR A 39 4.65 -1.56 5.29
N THR A 40 5.81 -2.12 4.98
CA THR A 40 7.11 -1.44 5.00
C THR A 40 7.34 -0.74 3.66
N SER A 41 8.30 0.18 3.59
CA SER A 41 8.70 0.81 2.32
C SER A 41 9.12 -0.22 1.27
N GLU A 42 9.88 -1.25 1.63
CA GLU A 42 10.25 -2.35 0.72
C GLU A 42 9.01 -3.07 0.15
N SER A 43 8.10 -3.48 1.04
CA SER A 43 6.89 -4.18 0.59
C SER A 43 5.92 -3.29 -0.16
N PHE A 44 6.03 -1.97 0.00
CA PHE A 44 5.26 -0.99 -0.74
C PHE A 44 5.87 -0.77 -2.14
N ASN A 45 7.19 -0.67 -2.25
CA ASN A 45 7.89 -0.60 -3.54
C ASN A 45 7.59 -1.85 -4.37
N ALA A 46 7.63 -3.05 -3.78
CA ALA A 46 7.26 -4.30 -4.48
C ALA A 46 5.81 -4.29 -5.00
N PHE A 47 4.86 -3.75 -4.22
CA PHE A 47 3.49 -3.55 -4.67
C PHE A 47 3.43 -2.59 -5.87
N ILE A 48 4.19 -1.50 -5.85
CA ILE A 48 4.22 -0.54 -6.97
C ILE A 48 4.84 -1.17 -8.21
N ASP A 49 5.92 -1.94 -8.09
CA ASP A 49 6.54 -2.59 -9.25
C ASP A 49 5.54 -3.48 -9.99
N THR A 50 4.79 -4.27 -9.22
CA THR A 50 3.73 -5.15 -9.76
C THR A 50 2.55 -4.33 -10.31
N LEU A 51 2.16 -3.25 -9.63
CA LEU A 51 1.08 -2.36 -10.11
C LEU A 51 1.44 -1.74 -11.47
N LEU A 52 2.68 -1.30 -11.64
CA LEU A 52 3.10 -0.63 -12.86
C LEU A 52 3.02 -1.55 -14.09
N ASP A 53 3.04 -2.88 -13.94
CA ASP A 53 2.86 -3.83 -15.06
C ASP A 53 1.41 -3.79 -15.60
N ASN A 54 0.49 -3.29 -14.79
CA ASN A 54 -0.93 -3.15 -15.09
C ASN A 54 -1.31 -1.71 -15.47
N MET A 55 -0.36 -0.77 -15.45
CA MET A 55 -0.56 0.61 -15.86
C MET A 55 -0.13 0.81 -17.32
N ASN A 56 -0.70 1.83 -17.97
CA ASN A 56 -0.32 2.18 -19.33
C ASN A 56 0.56 3.44 -19.38
N PRO A 57 1.34 3.65 -20.45
CA PRO A 57 2.05 4.91 -20.68
C PRO A 57 1.09 6.11 -20.78
N PHE A 58 1.49 7.25 -20.25
CA PHE A 58 0.72 8.49 -20.39
C PHE A 58 0.64 8.92 -21.87
N PRO A 59 -0.53 9.33 -22.42
CA PRO A 59 -1.79 9.67 -21.74
C PRO A 59 -2.91 8.59 -21.85
N GLN A 60 -2.58 7.31 -21.93
CA GLN A 60 -3.59 6.24 -22.06
C GLN A 60 -4.43 6.07 -20.78
N ASN A 61 -5.49 5.25 -20.82
CA ASN A 61 -6.25 4.92 -19.62
C ASN A 61 -5.34 4.27 -18.57
N ASN A 62 -5.58 4.51 -17.28
CA ASN A 62 -4.78 3.97 -16.18
C ASN A 62 -3.28 4.32 -16.23
N SER A 63 -2.94 5.53 -16.69
CA SER A 63 -1.55 5.98 -16.83
C SER A 63 -1.04 6.95 -15.76
N VAL A 64 -1.89 7.32 -14.80
CA VAL A 64 -1.54 8.30 -13.76
C VAL A 64 -1.72 7.67 -12.40
N LEU A 65 -0.62 7.57 -11.65
CA LEU A 65 -0.62 7.05 -10.29
C LEU A 65 -0.90 8.18 -9.30
N ILE A 66 -1.96 8.04 -8.51
CA ILE A 66 -2.33 8.99 -7.45
C ILE A 66 -2.26 8.28 -6.10
N MET A 67 -1.50 8.84 -5.17
CA MET A 67 -1.25 8.26 -3.85
C MET A 67 -1.20 9.36 -2.77
N ASP A 68 -1.43 8.97 -1.51
CA ASP A 68 -1.21 9.89 -0.39
C ASP A 68 0.28 10.29 -0.24
N ASN A 69 0.52 11.40 0.45
CA ASN A 69 1.86 11.97 0.67
C ASN A 69 2.59 11.35 1.88
N ALA A 70 2.27 10.11 2.28
CA ALA A 70 2.88 9.51 3.46
C ALA A 70 4.40 9.40 3.32
N SER A 71 5.13 9.74 4.39
CA SER A 71 6.60 9.78 4.40
C SER A 71 7.24 8.43 4.04
N ILE A 72 6.59 7.33 4.40
CA ILE A 72 7.03 5.96 4.07
C ILE A 72 7.02 5.64 2.57
N ARG A 73 6.37 6.47 1.75
CA ARG A 73 6.19 6.30 0.30
C ARG A 73 7.13 7.18 -0.53
N LYS A 74 8.12 7.83 0.09
CA LYS A 74 9.11 8.69 -0.58
C LYS A 74 10.47 8.02 -0.60
N SER A 75 10.60 6.96 -1.38
CA SER A 75 11.90 6.32 -1.64
C SER A 75 12.45 6.81 -2.99
N ALA A 76 13.78 6.90 -3.12
CA ALA A 76 14.42 7.18 -4.41
C ALA A 76 14.09 6.08 -5.44
N GLU A 77 14.07 4.83 -4.97
CA GLU A 77 13.68 3.64 -5.73
C GLU A 77 12.29 3.79 -6.39
N LEU A 78 11.27 4.24 -5.64
CA LEU A 78 9.93 4.44 -6.20
C LEU A 78 9.94 5.41 -7.39
N ARG A 79 10.73 6.49 -7.27
CA ARG A 79 10.83 7.49 -8.34
C ARG A 79 11.51 6.88 -9.57
N GLU A 80 12.62 6.19 -9.40
CA GLU A 80 13.35 5.53 -10.48
C GLU A 80 12.46 4.51 -11.20
N MET A 81 11.68 3.72 -10.46
CA MET A 81 10.72 2.76 -11.02
C MET A 81 9.64 3.42 -11.88
N ILE A 82 9.09 4.55 -11.43
CA ILE A 82 8.06 5.30 -12.17
C ILE A 82 8.66 5.95 -13.41
N GLU A 83 9.84 6.56 -13.32
CA GLU A 83 10.49 7.23 -14.46
C GLU A 83 11.02 6.26 -15.52
N ALA A 84 11.22 4.98 -15.18
CA ALA A 84 11.69 3.95 -16.10
C ALA A 84 10.60 3.33 -16.99
N ARG A 85 9.32 3.69 -16.80
CA ARG A 85 8.16 3.14 -17.52
C ARG A 85 7.35 4.22 -18.21
#